data_AF-A0A2V9PTD5-F1
#
_entry.id   AF-A0A2V9PTD5-F1
#
_cell.length_a   1.000
_cell.length_b   1.000
_cell.length_c   1.000
_cell.angle_alpha   90.00
_cell.angle_beta   90.00
_cell.angle_gamma   90.00
#
_symmetry.space_group_name_H-M   'P 1'
#
loop_
_entity.id
_entity.type
_entity.pdbx_description
1 polymer ?
#
loop_
_entity_poly.entity_id
_entity_poly.type
_entity_poly.pdbx_seq_one_letter_code
_entity_poly.pdbx_strand_id
1 'polypeptide(L)'
;MISFTVVIIQIASVGQFMSQRPLQPLEDLILESLNPRAITGLPHPLSKFAANGAVKDGPYVDAIMEFIKDWTWEAPESVRQRAAVWFLFDSERAFFVACFEAGIDAEKLRSHLKSRRT
;
A
#
# COMPACT_ATOMS: atom_id res chain seq x y z
N MET A 1 26.34 -36.24 56.20
CA MET A 1 25.22 -35.95 55.27
C MET A 1 25.74 -35.00 54.21
N ILE A 2 25.89 -35.53 53.00
CA ILE A 2 26.34 -34.83 51.81
C ILE A 2 25.13 -34.11 51.22
N SER A 3 25.23 -32.82 50.93
CA SER A 3 24.45 -32.25 49.81
C SER A 3 25.19 -31.06 49.22
N PHE A 4 25.56 -31.24 47.96
CA PHE A 4 26.40 -30.37 47.15
C PHE A 4 25.63 -29.12 46.72
N THR A 5 26.06 -27.95 47.18
CA THR A 5 25.74 -26.67 46.53
C THR A 5 26.93 -26.28 45.66
N VAL A 6 26.92 -26.73 44.41
CA VAL A 6 27.86 -26.32 43.35
C VAL A 6 27.03 -25.45 42.39
N VAL A 7 27.13 -24.12 42.48
CA VAL A 7 28.06 -23.25 41.73
C VAL A 7 27.70 -23.18 40.23
N ILE A 8 27.11 -22.03 39.87
CA ILE A 8 27.26 -21.25 38.63
C ILE A 8 26.60 -21.84 37.36
N ILE A 9 25.71 -21.08 36.74
CA ILE A 9 25.94 -20.35 35.48
C ILE A 9 24.78 -19.36 35.28
N GLN A 10 25.16 -18.08 35.20
CA GLN A 10 24.35 -16.98 34.71
C GLN A 10 24.27 -17.09 33.18
N ILE A 11 23.06 -17.26 32.65
CA ILE A 11 22.75 -16.91 31.26
C ILE A 11 21.54 -15.99 31.30
N ALA A 12 21.81 -14.69 31.36
CA ALA A 12 20.86 -13.71 30.86
C ALA A 12 20.75 -13.92 29.34
N SER A 13 19.57 -14.23 28.81
CA SER A 13 19.11 -13.79 27.48
C SER A 13 17.76 -14.41 27.14
N VAL A 14 16.78 -13.54 26.85
CA VAL A 14 15.65 -13.75 25.92
C VAL A 14 14.61 -14.80 26.32
N GLY A 15 13.51 -14.30 26.88
CA GLY A 15 12.25 -15.05 27.06
C GLY A 15 11.06 -14.15 26.75
N GLN A 16 10.97 -13.76 25.48
CA GLN A 16 9.84 -13.05 24.88
C GLN A 16 8.54 -13.79 25.25
N PHE A 17 7.63 -13.13 25.95
CA PHE A 17 6.31 -13.64 26.31
C PHE A 17 5.53 -13.92 25.02
N MET A 18 5.67 -15.13 24.47
CA MET A 18 4.89 -15.56 23.31
C MET A 18 3.44 -15.67 23.78
N SER A 19 2.64 -14.66 23.43
CA SER A 19 1.20 -14.65 23.64
C SER A 19 0.61 -15.92 23.03
N GLN A 20 0.10 -16.84 23.87
CA GLN A 20 -0.57 -18.08 23.47
C GLN A 20 -1.97 -17.77 22.93
N ARG A 21 -2.06 -16.95 21.87
CA ARG A 21 -3.32 -16.78 21.15
C ARG A 21 -3.56 -18.03 20.31
N PRO A 22 -4.77 -18.62 20.33
CA PRO A 22 -5.13 -19.69 19.41
C PRO A 22 -4.86 -19.23 17.97
N LEU A 23 -4.22 -20.08 17.18
CA LEU A 23 -4.06 -19.83 15.75
C LEU A 23 -5.46 -19.72 15.13
N GLN A 24 -5.64 -18.72 14.26
CA GLN A 24 -6.89 -18.60 13.50
C GLN A 24 -7.11 -19.88 12.66
N PRO A 25 -8.37 -20.32 12.49
CA PRO A 25 -8.71 -21.43 11.62
C PRO A 25 -8.17 -21.20 10.20
N LEU A 26 -7.69 -22.27 9.56
CA LEU A 26 -7.17 -22.20 8.19
C LEU A 26 -8.20 -21.66 7.20
N GLU A 27 -9.47 -21.98 7.40
CA GLU A 27 -10.59 -21.50 6.57
C GLU A 27 -10.72 -19.98 6.61
N ASP A 28 -10.57 -19.37 7.78
CA ASP A 28 -10.64 -17.92 7.97
C ASP A 28 -9.45 -17.23 7.29
N LEU A 29 -8.25 -17.82 7.39
CA LEU A 29 -7.05 -17.32 6.72
C LEU A 29 -7.15 -17.41 5.20
N ILE A 30 -7.77 -18.49 4.67
CA ILE A 30 -8.04 -18.63 3.24
C ILE A 30 -9.05 -17.56 2.81
N LEU A 31 -10.14 -17.37 3.55
CA LEU A 31 -11.15 -16.36 3.23
C LEU A 31 -10.58 -14.94 3.28
N GLU A 32 -9.71 -14.66 4.24
CA GLU A 32 -8.99 -13.39 4.36
C GLU A 32 -8.00 -13.21 3.19
N SER A 33 -7.27 -14.23 2.78
CA SER A 33 -6.37 -14.15 1.62
C SER A 33 -7.09 -13.86 0.30
N LEU A 34 -8.38 -14.24 0.20
CA LEU A 34 -9.23 -13.99 -0.96
C LEU A 34 -9.85 -12.60 -0.96
N ASN A 35 -9.78 -11.87 0.15
CA ASN A 35 -10.24 -10.50 0.22
C ASN A 35 -9.14 -9.56 -0.34
N PRO A 36 -9.36 -8.89 -1.48
CA PRO A 36 -8.37 -8.00 -2.08
C PRO A 36 -8.04 -6.78 -1.20
N ARG A 37 -8.86 -6.48 -0.19
CA ARG A 37 -8.60 -5.46 0.84
C ARG A 37 -7.83 -5.98 2.06
N ALA A 38 -7.71 -7.29 2.22
CA ALA A 38 -7.06 -7.92 3.36
C ALA A 38 -5.59 -8.27 3.12
N ILE A 39 -5.03 -7.90 1.95
CA ILE A 39 -3.57 -7.87 1.77
C ILE A 39 -3.00 -6.69 2.58
N THR A 40 -3.06 -6.83 3.89
CA THR A 40 -2.44 -5.91 4.84
C THR A 40 -0.96 -6.26 4.89
N GLY A 41 -0.10 -5.30 4.54
CA GLY A 41 1.36 -5.47 4.53
C GLY A 41 2.04 -5.35 3.17
N LEU A 42 1.30 -5.31 2.05
CA LEU A 42 1.88 -4.82 0.79
C LEU A 42 1.84 -3.29 0.74
N PRO A 43 2.92 -2.64 0.29
CA PRO A 43 2.93 -1.19 0.15
C PRO A 43 1.89 -0.78 -0.89
N HIS A 44 1.15 0.29 -0.61
CA HIS A 44 0.16 0.85 -1.53
C HIS A 44 0.75 0.99 -2.95
N PRO A 45 0.03 0.70 -4.06
CA PRO A 45 0.58 0.77 -5.41
C PRO A 45 1.24 2.12 -5.77
N LEU A 46 0.74 3.19 -5.16
CA LEU A 46 1.25 4.56 -5.32
C LEU A 46 2.33 4.96 -4.29
N SER A 47 2.71 4.07 -3.37
CA SER A 47 3.73 4.33 -2.33
C SER A 47 5.08 4.78 -2.89
N LYS A 48 5.50 4.26 -4.05
CA LYS A 48 6.72 4.71 -4.74
C LYS A 48 6.67 6.18 -5.18
N PHE A 49 5.47 6.76 -5.22
CA PHE A 49 5.22 8.17 -5.51
C PHE A 49 4.85 8.97 -4.27
N ALA A 50 4.79 8.38 -3.08
CA ALA A 50 4.48 9.13 -1.87
C ALA A 50 5.59 10.13 -1.55
N ALA A 51 5.22 11.36 -1.19
CA ALA A 51 6.18 12.42 -0.88
C ALA A 51 7.03 12.11 0.37
N ASN A 52 6.47 11.37 1.33
CA ASN A 52 7.10 10.98 2.59
C ASN A 52 7.13 9.45 2.79
N GLY A 53 6.89 8.68 1.73
CA GLY A 53 6.79 7.22 1.78
C GLY A 53 5.44 6.68 2.27
N ALA A 54 4.50 7.53 2.71
CA ALA A 54 3.16 7.14 3.12
C ALA A 54 2.09 7.71 2.18
N VAL A 55 1.21 6.83 1.68
CA VAL A 55 0.01 7.23 0.94
C VAL A 55 -1.14 7.38 1.92
N LYS A 56 -1.94 8.43 1.76
CA LYS A 56 -3.14 8.62 2.56
C LYS A 56 -4.30 7.90 1.89
N ASP A 57 -4.83 6.88 2.56
CA ASP A 57 -6.04 6.19 2.12
C ASP A 57 -7.22 7.17 2.13
N GLY A 58 -8.09 7.08 1.12
CA GLY A 58 -9.22 7.98 0.97
C GLY A 58 -9.68 8.19 -0.49
N PRO A 59 -10.74 8.99 -0.70
CA PRO A 59 -11.38 9.11 -2.00
C PRO A 59 -10.45 9.68 -3.10
N TYR A 60 -9.45 10.47 -2.72
CA TYR A 60 -8.49 11.03 -3.69
C TYR A 60 -7.53 9.97 -4.24
N VAL A 61 -7.03 9.08 -3.39
CA VAL A 61 -6.16 7.99 -3.85
C VAL A 61 -6.95 7.00 -4.70
N ASP A 62 -8.19 6.72 -4.30
CA ASP A 62 -9.10 5.85 -5.06
C ASP A 62 -9.40 6.44 -6.44
N ALA A 63 -9.71 7.74 -6.51
CA ALA A 63 -9.96 8.43 -7.77
C ALA A 63 -8.74 8.43 -8.69
N ILE A 64 -7.53 8.68 -8.17
CA ILE A 64 -6.29 8.60 -8.95
C ILE A 64 -6.11 7.19 -9.53
N MET A 65 -6.34 6.16 -8.72
CA MET A 65 -6.24 4.76 -9.16
C MET A 65 -7.28 4.43 -10.24
N GLU A 66 -8.52 4.91 -10.09
CA GLU A 66 -9.58 4.73 -11.08
C GLU A 66 -9.23 5.41 -12.40
N PHE A 67 -8.74 6.65 -12.40
CA PHE A 67 -8.32 7.31 -13.63
C PHE A 67 -7.11 6.64 -14.28
N ILE A 68 -6.14 6.12 -13.51
CA ILE A 68 -5.03 5.34 -14.07
C ILE A 68 -5.55 4.06 -14.74
N LYS A 69 -6.53 3.39 -14.13
CA LYS A 69 -7.17 2.21 -14.71
C LYS A 69 -7.92 2.56 -15.99
N ASP A 70 -8.75 3.61 -15.98
CA ASP A 70 -9.52 4.05 -17.13
C ASP A 70 -8.61 4.46 -18.29
N TRP A 71 -7.47 5.08 -18.00
CA TRP A 71 -6.48 5.41 -19.02
C TRP A 71 -5.83 4.16 -19.65
N THR A 72 -5.65 3.08 -18.89
CA THR A 72 -4.89 1.89 -19.32
C THR A 72 -5.75 0.78 -19.92
N TRP A 73 -7.01 0.63 -19.49
CA TRP A 73 -7.85 -0.52 -19.83
C TRP A 73 -9.07 -0.18 -20.67
N GLU A 74 -9.56 1.07 -20.63
CA GLU A 74 -10.74 1.43 -21.41
C GLU A 74 -10.41 1.59 -22.90
N ALA A 75 -11.42 1.40 -23.75
CA ALA A 75 -11.26 1.56 -25.18
C ALA A 75 -10.73 2.98 -25.51
N PRO A 76 -9.79 3.12 -26.47
CA PRO A 76 -9.34 4.43 -26.94
C PRO A 76 -10.55 5.30 -27.34
N GLU A 77 -10.48 6.60 -27.03
CA GLU A 77 -11.53 7.58 -27.32
C GLU A 77 -12.86 7.38 -26.59
N SER A 78 -12.98 6.36 -25.72
CA SER A 78 -14.13 6.24 -24.82
C SER A 78 -14.22 7.45 -23.90
N VAL A 79 -15.43 7.76 -23.43
CA VAL A 79 -15.67 8.90 -22.53
C VAL A 79 -14.79 8.81 -21.28
N ARG A 80 -14.62 7.61 -20.72
CA ARG A 80 -13.78 7.34 -19.54
C ARG A 80 -12.30 7.54 -19.83
N GLN A 81 -11.80 6.95 -20.93
CA GLN A 81 -10.40 7.11 -21.32
C GLN A 81 -10.06 8.59 -21.58
N ARG A 82 -10.96 9.35 -22.22
CA ARG A 82 -10.78 10.81 -22.43
C ARG A 82 -10.81 11.59 -21.13
N ALA A 83 -11.71 11.27 -20.20
CA ALA A 83 -11.75 11.89 -18.88
C ALA A 83 -10.47 11.60 -18.09
N ALA A 84 -9.96 10.37 -18.16
CA ALA A 84 -8.70 9.98 -17.55
C ALA A 84 -7.50 10.72 -18.15
N VAL A 85 -7.44 10.86 -19.48
CA VAL A 85 -6.39 11.64 -20.14
C VAL A 85 -6.42 13.10 -19.67
N TRP A 86 -7.61 13.71 -19.67
CA TRP A 86 -7.77 15.08 -19.20
C TRP A 86 -7.32 15.23 -17.74
N PHE A 87 -7.79 14.37 -16.85
CA PHE A 87 -7.44 14.45 -15.43
C PHE A 87 -5.94 14.24 -15.18
N LEU A 88 -5.36 13.17 -15.75
CA LEU A 88 -3.98 12.78 -15.46
C LEU A 88 -2.95 13.71 -16.11
N PHE A 89 -3.21 14.18 -17.33
CA PHE A 89 -2.19 14.86 -18.14
C PHE A 89 -2.48 16.34 -18.39
N ASP A 90 -3.75 16.73 -18.56
CA ASP A 90 -4.09 18.08 -19.03
C ASP A 90 -4.49 19.01 -17.88
N SER A 91 -5.16 18.47 -16.85
CA SER A 91 -5.61 19.24 -15.70
C SER A 91 -4.50 19.35 -14.67
N GLU A 92 -3.82 20.50 -14.63
CA GLU A 92 -2.77 20.74 -13.64
C GLU A 92 -3.34 20.79 -12.21
N ARG A 93 -4.35 21.64 -12.00
CA ARG A 93 -4.90 21.90 -10.66
C ARG A 93 -5.62 20.68 -10.07
N ALA A 94 -6.49 20.01 -10.82
CA ALA A 94 -7.28 18.90 -10.27
C ALA A 94 -6.36 17.73 -9.88
N PHE A 95 -5.40 17.41 -10.74
CA PHE A 95 -4.41 16.38 -10.48
C PHE A 95 -3.52 16.72 -9.29
N PHE A 96 -3.00 17.96 -9.23
CA PHE A 96 -2.16 18.39 -8.11
C PHE A 96 -2.90 18.29 -6.78
N VAL A 97 -4.13 18.79 -6.69
CA VAL A 97 -4.95 18.71 -5.46
C VAL A 97 -5.18 17.26 -5.06
N ALA A 98 -5.59 16.40 -5.99
CA ALA A 98 -5.81 14.99 -5.68
C ALA A 98 -4.53 14.31 -5.18
N CYS A 99 -3.38 14.58 -5.81
CA CYS A 99 -2.10 14.02 -5.38
C CYS A 99 -1.69 14.54 -3.98
N PHE A 100 -1.84 15.85 -3.74
CA PHE A 100 -1.54 16.46 -2.44
C PHE A 100 -2.38 15.83 -1.32
N GLU A 101 -3.69 15.70 -1.54
CA GLU A 101 -4.60 15.08 -0.58
C GLU A 101 -4.29 13.59 -0.37
N ALA A 102 -3.82 12.89 -1.40
CA ALA A 102 -3.38 11.50 -1.32
C ALA A 102 -1.96 11.31 -0.73
N GLY A 103 -1.22 12.39 -0.45
CA GLY A 103 0.18 12.29 -0.01
C GLY A 103 1.17 11.89 -1.11
N ILE A 104 0.79 12.07 -2.37
CA ILE A 104 1.52 11.68 -3.57
C ILE A 104 2.25 12.90 -4.15
N ASP A 105 3.50 12.69 -4.55
CA ASP A 105 4.27 13.60 -5.39
C ASP A 105 3.70 13.59 -6.81
N ALA A 106 2.98 14.66 -7.13
CA ALA A 106 2.30 14.85 -8.41
C ALA A 106 3.29 14.83 -9.58
N GLU A 107 4.43 15.50 -9.46
CA GLU A 107 5.41 15.61 -10.54
C GLU A 107 6.03 14.24 -10.84
N LYS A 108 6.39 13.50 -9.79
CA LYS A 108 6.97 12.16 -9.92
C LYS A 108 5.98 11.18 -10.56
N LEU A 109 4.71 11.21 -10.13
CA LEU A 109 3.67 10.35 -10.70
C LEU A 109 3.43 10.71 -12.17
N ARG A 110 3.19 11.99 -12.48
CA ARG A 110 2.88 12.42 -13.86
C ARG A 110 4.04 12.15 -14.82
N SER A 111 5.29 12.32 -14.37
CA SER A 111 6.46 11.99 -15.17
C SER A 111 6.51 10.50 -15.51
N HIS A 112 6.21 9.63 -14.54
CA HIS A 112 6.11 8.18 -14.77
C HIS A 112 4.99 7.80 -15.73
N LEU A 113 3.83 8.47 -15.64
CA LEU A 113 2.72 8.20 -16.54
C LEU A 113 3.06 8.63 -17.98
N LYS A 114 3.72 9.79 -18.15
CA LYS A 114 4.15 10.28 -19.46
C LYS A 114 5.17 9.35 -20.13
N SER A 115 6.12 8.78 -19.39
CA SER A 115 7.10 7.84 -19.94
C SER A 115 6.49 6.52 -20.43
N ARG A 116 5.25 6.21 -20.06
CA ARG A 116 4.51 5.03 -20.52
C ARG A 116 3.60 5.31 -21.72
N ARG A 117 3.42 6.59 -22.09
CA ARG A 117 2.59 7.00 -23.23
C ARG A 117 3.35 6.96 -24.55
N THR A 118 4.68 7.07 -24.49
CA THR A 118 5.62 6.95 -25.61
C THR A 118 5.98 5.51 -25.87
#